data_AF-A0A7I0HLZ7-F1
#
_entry.id   AF-A0A7I0HLZ7-F1
#
_cell.length_a   1.000
_cell.length_b   1.000
_cell.length_c   1.000
_cell.angle_alpha   90.00
_cell.angle_beta   90.00
_cell.angle_gamma   90.00
#
_symmetry.space_group_name_H-M   'P 1'
#
loop_
_entity.id
_entity.type
_entity.pdbx_description
1 polymer ?
#
loop_
_entity_poly.entity_id
_entity_poly.type
_entity_poly.pdbx_seq_one_letter_code
_entity_poly.pdbx_strand_id
1 'polypeptide(L)'
;MEFQNNTLYQIELSERLRTFLLLSGVQNEYNISHTLSHFFQNTNISYRWEKDWPLWIEYIKANNIGTESPLPFPDRAWQFGSMVPKDSDWKMEPIKSKESIISSFKPIFIIVSIFTWTALYYLIIFRLL
;
A
#
# COMPACT_ATOMS: atom_id res chain seq x y z
N MET A 1 -17.34 9.15 3.67
CA MET A 1 -16.92 8.97 2.25
C MET A 1 -17.47 7.63 1.80
N GLU A 2 -18.23 7.57 0.70
CA GLU A 2 -18.73 6.31 0.17
C GLU A 2 -17.64 5.69 -0.73
N PHE A 3 -17.06 4.57 -0.33
CA PHE A 3 -16.02 3.92 -1.11
C PHE A 3 -16.64 3.25 -2.34
N GLN A 4 -16.19 3.62 -3.54
CA GLN A 4 -16.63 2.97 -4.78
C GLN A 4 -16.01 1.57 -4.96
N ASN A 5 -14.96 1.23 -4.20
CA ASN A 5 -14.27 -0.04 -4.29
C ASN A 5 -14.22 -0.74 -2.92
N ASN A 6 -14.95 -1.85 -2.82
CA ASN A 6 -15.09 -2.68 -1.63
C ASN A 6 -13.74 -3.20 -1.09
N THR A 7 -12.78 -3.47 -1.98
CA THR A 7 -11.46 -3.99 -1.58
C THR A 7 -10.60 -2.93 -0.90
N LEU A 8 -10.56 -1.71 -1.44
CA LEU A 8 -9.83 -0.59 -0.84
C LEU A 8 -10.41 -0.22 0.52
N TYR A 9 -11.74 -0.25 0.66
CA TYR A 9 -12.39 -0.02 1.94
C TYR A 9 -11.98 -1.05 2.99
N GLN A 10 -11.99 -2.34 2.64
CA GLN A 10 -11.61 -3.41 3.57
C GLN A 10 -10.15 -3.28 4.02
N ILE A 11 -9.24 -2.93 3.10
CA ILE A 11 -7.83 -2.67 3.41
C ILE A 11 -7.74 -1.52 4.41
N GLU A 12 -8.34 -0.37 4.10
CA GLU A 12 -8.25 0.81 4.96
C GLU A 12 -8.92 0.60 6.32
N LEU A 13 -10.08 -0.05 6.36
CA LEU A 13 -10.74 -0.44 7.59
C LEU A 13 -9.81 -1.34 8.41
N SER A 14 -9.24 -2.38 7.81
CA SER A 14 -8.34 -3.32 8.51
C SER A 14 -7.12 -2.62 9.12
N GLU A 15 -6.51 -1.68 8.40
CA GLU A 15 -5.36 -0.90 8.89
C GLU A 15 -5.75 0.00 10.07
N ARG A 16 -6.91 0.64 10.00
CA ARG A 16 -7.43 1.50 11.08
C ARG A 16 -7.80 0.69 12.32
N LEU A 17 -8.46 -0.46 12.15
CA LEU A 17 -8.79 -1.36 13.27
C LEU A 17 -7.51 -1.90 13.92
N ARG A 18 -6.51 -2.29 13.12
CA ARG A 18 -5.19 -2.70 13.61
C ARG A 18 -4.52 -1.59 14.42
N THR A 19 -4.53 -0.36 13.89
CA THR A 19 -3.95 0.80 14.57
C THR A 19 -4.66 1.08 15.90
N PHE A 20 -5.98 0.96 15.94
CA PHE A 20 -6.76 1.09 17.17
C PHE A 20 -6.32 0.05 18.23
N LEU A 21 -6.15 -1.22 17.85
CA LEU A 21 -5.71 -2.27 18.76
C LEU A 21 -4.30 -2.01 19.30
N LEU A 22 -3.37 -1.58 18.45
CA LEU A 22 -2.01 -1.21 18.85
C LEU A 22 -2.02 -0.05 19.85
N LEU A 23 -2.80 1.00 19.58
CA LEU A 23 -2.95 2.16 20.47
C LEU A 23 -3.68 1.81 21.78
N SER A 24 -4.51 0.77 21.77
CA SER A 24 -5.17 0.23 22.96
C SER A 24 -4.26 -0.67 23.80
N GLY A 25 -3.00 -0.89 23.39
CA GLY A 25 -2.03 -1.70 24.12
C GLY A 25 -1.93 -3.15 23.70
N VAL A 26 -2.69 -3.59 22.69
CA VAL A 26 -2.57 -4.95 22.15
C VAL A 26 -1.34 -5.01 21.25
N GLN A 27 -0.21 -5.53 21.76
CA GLN A 27 1.07 -5.56 21.04
C GLN A 27 1.41 -6.92 20.41
N ASN A 28 0.62 -7.97 20.70
CA ASN A 28 0.84 -9.29 20.14
C ASN A 28 0.17 -9.41 18.75
N GLU A 29 0.97 -9.55 17.70
CA GLU A 29 0.49 -9.64 16.31
C GLU A 29 -0.48 -10.81 16.10
N TYR A 30 -0.28 -11.95 16.76
CA TYR A 30 -1.22 -13.08 16.69
C TYR A 30 -2.61 -12.69 17.22
N ASN A 31 -2.65 -11.99 18.36
CA ASN A 31 -3.91 -11.55 18.95
C ASN A 31 -4.60 -10.52 18.07
N ILE A 32 -3.85 -9.59 17.49
CA ILE A 32 -4.36 -8.61 16.52
C ILE A 32 -4.97 -9.34 15.33
N SER A 33 -4.21 -10.23 14.68
CA SER A 33 -4.67 -10.94 13.48
C SER A 33 -5.89 -11.82 13.76
N HIS A 34 -5.89 -12.51 14.90
CA HIS A 34 -7.00 -13.36 15.33
C HIS A 34 -8.26 -12.52 15.58
N THR A 35 -8.13 -11.38 16.28
CA THR A 35 -9.24 -10.48 16.58
C THR A 35 -9.85 -9.89 15.31
N LEU A 36 -9.00 -9.39 14.40
CA LEU A 36 -9.46 -8.85 13.13
C LEU A 36 -10.13 -9.93 12.28
N SER A 37 -9.50 -11.10 12.13
CA SER A 37 -10.07 -12.23 11.38
C SER A 37 -11.44 -12.62 11.92
N HIS A 38 -11.57 -12.73 13.25
CA HIS A 38 -12.83 -13.08 13.89
C HIS A 38 -13.90 -11.99 13.70
N PHE A 39 -13.52 -10.70 13.73
CA PHE A 39 -14.43 -9.60 13.42
C PHE A 39 -14.91 -9.66 11.96
N PHE A 40 -14.01 -9.77 10.99
CA PHE A 40 -14.37 -9.80 9.57
C PHE A 40 -15.18 -11.04 9.16
N GLN A 41 -14.99 -12.18 9.84
CA GLN A 41 -15.76 -13.40 9.58
C GLN A 41 -17.17 -13.36 10.16
N ASN A 42 -17.36 -12.69 11.30
CA ASN A 42 -18.63 -12.72 12.03
C ASN A 42 -19.48 -11.45 11.87
N THR A 43 -18.96 -10.42 11.19
CA THR A 43 -19.62 -9.13 11.04
C THR A 43 -19.91 -8.85 9.58
N ASN A 44 -21.15 -8.46 9.28
CA ASN A 44 -21.52 -8.06 7.93
C ASN A 44 -21.18 -6.57 7.71
N ILE A 45 -20.22 -6.29 6.85
CA ILE A 45 -19.69 -4.95 6.60
C ILE A 45 -20.51 -4.25 5.52
N SER A 46 -20.98 -3.05 5.83
CA SER A 46 -21.83 -2.25 4.96
C SER A 46 -21.07 -1.33 4.00
N TYR A 47 -19.73 -1.32 4.09
CA TYR A 47 -18.82 -0.48 3.28
C TYR A 47 -19.04 1.01 3.47
N ARG A 48 -19.54 1.38 4.66
CA ARG A 48 -19.82 2.76 5.06
C ARG A 48 -19.26 2.98 6.45
N TRP A 49 -18.31 3.90 6.53
CA TRP A 49 -17.57 4.17 7.75
C TRP A 49 -18.49 4.48 8.94
N GLU A 50 -19.52 5.29 8.70
CA GLU A 50 -20.46 5.74 9.72
C GLU A 50 -21.31 4.60 10.30
N LYS A 51 -21.43 3.49 9.58
CA LYS A 51 -22.15 2.29 10.00
C LYS A 51 -21.24 1.20 10.55
N ASP A 52 -20.06 1.03 9.98
CA ASP A 52 -19.18 -0.09 10.32
C ASP A 52 -18.31 0.21 11.55
N TRP A 53 -17.97 1.48 11.80
CA TRP A 53 -17.19 1.85 12.99
C TRP A 53 -17.93 1.57 14.31
N PRO A 54 -19.23 1.88 14.46
CA PRO A 54 -19.99 1.46 15.64
C PRO A 54 -19.99 -0.05 15.87
N LEU A 55 -20.07 -0.86 14.81
CA LEU A 55 -20.01 -2.33 14.90
C LEU A 55 -18.68 -2.80 15.50
N TRP A 56 -17.58 -2.15 15.11
CA TRP A 56 -16.28 -2.42 15.70
C TRP A 56 -16.23 -2.09 17.19
N ILE A 57 -16.72 -0.92 17.59
CA ILE A 57 -16.73 -0.51 19.00
C ILE A 57 -17.59 -1.45 19.85
N GLU A 58 -18.74 -1.87 19.33
CA GLU A 58 -19.60 -2.85 19.99
C GLU A 58 -18.90 -4.21 20.12
N TYR A 59 -18.22 -4.66 19.07
CA TYR A 59 -17.43 -5.89 19.09
C TYR A 59 -16.31 -5.84 20.13
N ILE A 60 -15.55 -4.74 20.21
CA ILE A 60 -14.51 -4.53 21.23
C ILE A 60 -15.09 -4.65 22.64
N LYS A 61 -16.22 -3.99 22.88
CA LYS A 61 -16.91 -4.00 24.17
C LYS A 61 -17.43 -5.39 24.53
N ALA A 62 -18.05 -6.10 23.59
CA ALA A 62 -18.60 -7.43 23.80
C ALA A 62 -17.51 -8.47 24.13
N ASN A 63 -16.32 -8.32 23.56
CA ASN A 63 -15.19 -9.22 23.78
C ASN A 63 -14.26 -8.78 24.93
N ASN A 64 -14.62 -7.72 25.68
CA ASN A 64 -13.80 -7.14 26.76
C ASN A 64 -12.34 -6.92 26.34
N ILE A 65 -12.12 -6.50 25.09
CA ILE A 65 -10.76 -6.20 24.60
C ILE A 65 -10.33 -4.93 25.32
N GLY A 66 -9.30 -5.06 26.17
CA GLY A 66 -8.83 -3.98 27.03
C GLY A 66 -8.55 -2.71 26.23
N THR A 67 -9.29 -1.64 26.55
CA THR A 67 -9.05 -0.28 26.06
C THR A 67 -8.17 0.52 27.00
N GLU A 68 -7.67 -0.12 28.06
CA GLU A 68 -6.77 0.48 29.03
C GLU A 68 -5.42 0.68 28.35
N SER A 69 -5.21 1.88 27.83
CA SER A 69 -3.95 2.31 27.23
C SER A 69 -2.81 2.12 28.23
N PRO A 70 -1.86 1.19 27.99
CA PRO A 70 -0.60 1.21 28.65
C PRO A 70 0.30 2.13 27.83
N LEU A 71 0.09 3.44 27.92
CA LEU A 71 1.18 4.36 27.61
C LEU A 71 1.88 4.65 28.94
N PRO A 72 3.18 4.40 29.03
CA PRO A 72 4.14 4.94 28.10
C PRO A 72 4.70 3.87 27.16
N PHE A 73 5.21 4.34 26.01
CA PHE A 73 5.98 3.62 25.01
C PHE A 73 6.65 2.33 25.54
N PRO A 74 6.61 1.23 24.78
CA PRO A 74 7.33 0.03 25.20
C PRO A 74 8.84 0.34 25.33
N ASP A 75 9.49 -0.19 26.37
CA ASP A 75 10.95 -0.38 26.46
C ASP A 75 11.54 -1.12 25.23
N ARG A 76 10.67 -1.61 24.34
CA ARG A 76 10.97 -2.18 23.02
C ARG A 76 11.15 -1.12 21.92
N ALA A 77 11.74 0.02 22.23
CA ALA A 77 12.21 0.98 21.22
C ALA A 77 13.21 0.36 20.21
N TRP A 78 13.71 -0.86 20.47
CA TRP A 78 14.79 -1.49 19.71
C TRP A 78 14.41 -2.64 18.78
N GLN A 79 13.14 -3.03 18.66
CA GLN A 79 12.76 -4.11 17.72
C GLN A 79 12.27 -3.64 16.34
N PHE A 80 12.03 -2.34 16.14
CA PHE A 80 11.72 -1.79 14.81
C PHE A 80 12.95 -1.26 14.05
N GLY A 81 14.13 -1.20 14.69
CA GLY A 81 15.34 -0.63 14.11
C GLY A 81 16.10 -1.53 13.13
N SER A 82 15.74 -2.81 12.98
CA SER A 82 16.48 -3.75 12.10
C SER A 82 15.78 -4.12 10.79
N MET A 83 14.50 -3.78 10.63
CA MET A 83 13.72 -4.11 9.42
C MET A 83 13.07 -2.89 8.76
N VAL A 84 13.34 -1.68 9.24
CA VAL A 84 13.04 -0.45 8.48
C VAL A 84 14.36 0.01 7.86
N PRO A 85 14.53 -0.07 6.52
CA PRO A 85 15.73 0.46 5.90
C PRO A 85 15.83 1.93 6.28
N LYS A 86 17.02 2.33 6.77
CA LYS A 86 17.34 3.67 7.30
C LYS A 86 17.11 4.80 6.28
N ASP A 87 16.80 4.44 5.04
CA ASP A 87 16.53 5.34 3.91
C ASP A 87 15.05 5.32 3.48
N SER A 88 14.11 4.84 4.31
CA SER A 88 12.69 4.99 4.04
C SER A 88 12.23 6.42 4.30
N ASP A 89 12.69 7.35 3.46
CA ASP A 89 11.96 8.57 3.19
C ASP A 89 10.54 8.14 2.81
N TRP A 90 9.59 8.28 3.74
CA TRP A 90 8.16 8.13 3.45
C TRP A 90 7.78 9.25 2.49
N LYS A 91 8.07 9.05 1.21
CA LYS A 91 7.59 9.89 0.12
C LYS A 91 6.10 9.65 0.02
N MET A 92 5.30 10.52 0.64
CA MET A 92 3.88 10.73 0.37
C MET A 92 3.63 11.34 -1.02
N GLU A 93 4.59 11.25 -1.94
CA GLU A 93 4.39 11.62 -3.32
C GLU A 93 3.94 10.37 -4.08
N PRO A 94 2.85 10.43 -4.87
CA PRO A 94 2.51 9.34 -5.76
C PRO A 94 3.76 9.04 -6.58
N ILE A 95 4.16 7.76 -6.64
CA ILE A 95 5.23 7.29 -7.50
C ILE A 95 4.89 7.82 -8.89
N LYS A 96 5.57 8.91 -9.31
CA LYS A 96 5.48 9.42 -10.67
C LYS A 96 5.92 8.26 -11.52
N SER A 97 4.95 7.61 -12.16
CA SER A 97 5.21 6.51 -13.06
C SER A 97 6.29 6.99 -14.02
N LYS A 98 7.36 6.21 -14.20
CA LYS A 98 8.44 6.51 -15.16
C LYS A 98 7.95 6.43 -16.63
N GLU A 99 6.65 6.57 -16.86
CA GLU A 99 5.98 6.49 -18.15
C GLU A 99 6.23 7.74 -18.99
N SER A 100 6.55 8.89 -18.37
CA SER A 100 6.86 10.12 -19.13
C SER A 100 8.20 10.04 -19.88
N ILE A 101 9.18 9.30 -19.35
CA ILE A 101 10.48 9.14 -20.01
C ILE A 101 10.34 8.19 -21.20
N ILE A 102 9.63 7.06 -21.02
CA ILE A 102 9.47 6.04 -22.08
C ILE A 102 8.60 6.56 -23.24
N SER A 103 7.64 7.45 -22.99
CA SER A 103 6.83 8.04 -24.08
C SER A 103 7.60 9.05 -24.93
N SER A 104 8.58 9.77 -24.35
CA SER A 104 9.37 10.79 -25.05
C SER A 104 10.47 10.19 -25.95
N PHE A 105 10.98 8.99 -25.65
CA PHE A 105 12.00 8.32 -26.47
C PHE A 105 11.46 7.59 -27.70
N LYS A 106 10.16 7.25 -27.76
CA LYS A 106 9.53 6.62 -28.94
C LYS A 106 9.73 7.40 -30.25
N PRO A 107 9.47 8.72 -30.32
CA PRO A 107 9.66 9.47 -31.57
C PRO A 107 11.13 9.52 -32.00
N ILE A 108 12.07 9.63 -31.06
CA ILE A 108 13.51 9.67 -31.35
C ILE A 108 13.99 8.32 -31.90
N PHE A 109 13.53 7.21 -31.33
CA PHE A 109 13.87 5.86 -31.79
C PHE A 109 13.41 5.62 -33.24
N ILE A 110 12.22 6.10 -33.61
CA ILE A 110 11.71 5.99 -34.97
C ILE A 110 12.60 6.76 -35.96
N ILE A 111 12.99 7.99 -35.63
CA ILE A 111 13.85 8.81 -36.49
C ILE A 111 15.21 8.15 -36.68
N VAL A 112 15.85 7.72 -35.58
CA VAL A 112 17.16 7.04 -35.64
C VAL A 112 17.04 5.77 -36.49
N SER A 113 16.01 4.94 -36.26
CA SER A 113 15.79 3.71 -37.02
C SER A 113 15.70 3.95 -38.53
N ILE A 114 14.95 4.98 -38.97
CA ILE A 114 14.85 5.35 -40.38
C ILE A 114 16.22 5.70 -40.97
N PHE A 115 17.01 6.51 -40.25
CA PHE A 115 18.37 6.88 -40.66
C PHE A 115 19.31 5.67 -40.72
N THR A 116 19.24 4.76 -39.74
CA THR A 116 20.08 3.56 -39.74
C THR A 116 19.75 2.65 -40.92
N TRP A 117 18.46 2.42 -41.21
CA TRP A 117 18.04 1.58 -42.33
C TRP A 117 18.35 2.20 -43.69
N THR A 118 18.20 3.52 -43.83
CA THR A 118 18.58 4.21 -45.08
C THR A 118 20.08 4.23 -45.31
N ALA A 119 20.89 4.45 -44.26
CA ALA A 119 22.34 4.36 -44.35
C ALA A 119 22.81 2.94 -44.69
N LEU A 120 22.21 1.93 -44.06
CA LEU A 120 22.50 0.53 -44.33
C LEU A 120 22.14 0.15 -45.77
N TYR A 121 20.98 0.61 -46.26
CA TYR A 121 20.56 0.41 -47.65
C TYR A 121 21.53 1.07 -48.64
N TYR A 122 21.97 2.30 -48.37
CA TYR A 122 22.97 2.99 -49.19
C TYR A 122 24.31 2.25 -49.21
N LEU A 123 24.78 1.77 -48.06
CA LEU A 123 26.01 0.98 -47.97
C LEU A 123 25.92 -0.34 -48.73
N ILE A 124 24.76 -1.00 -48.72
CA ILE A 124 24.56 -2.24 -49.46
C ILE A 124 24.60 -1.96 -50.98
N ILE A 125 23.92 -0.91 -51.45
CA ILE A 125 23.91 -0.56 -52.88
C ILE A 125 25.29 -0.15 -53.37
N PHE A 126 25.98 0.75 -52.67
CA PHE A 126 27.31 1.22 -53.09
C PHE A 126 28.42 0.18 -52.96
N ARG A 127 28.21 -0.89 -52.18
CA ARG A 127 29.18 -1.99 -52.05
C ARG A 127 28.90 -3.13 -53.04
N LEU A 128 27.73 -3.17 -53.67
CA LEU A 128 27.33 -4.13 -54.71
C LEU A 128 27.43 -3.57 -56.14
N LEU A 129 27.76 -2.28 -56.29
CA LEU A 129 28.02 -1.60 -57.57
C LEU A 129 29.53 -1.47 -57.79
#